data_AF-K4L8U4-F1
#
_entry.id   AF-K4L8U4-F1
#
_cell.length_a   1.000
_cell.length_b   1.000
_cell.length_c   1.000
_cell.angle_alpha   90.00
_cell.angle_beta   90.00
_cell.angle_gamma   90.00
#
_symmetry.space_group_name_H-M   'P 1'
#
loop_
_entity.id
_entity.type
_entity.pdbx_description
1 polymer ?
#
loop_
_entity_poly.entity_id
_entity_poly.type
_entity_poly.pdbx_seq_one_letter_code
_entity_poly.pdbx_strand_id
1 'polypeptide(L)'
;MIIQAVSTIGMLCSHCGKLQLKTLSVFSFVHLGKNSFICTCGTPLLTLISFESKKIGIEYSCIYCGTPHHLVTRRELIWGEQPLRLGCSDKELPVGYIGPESRVMELCTEIKKNFVRLASELTSDQEDLDVMTDDFFVVYGVIEILGRLVERKKLGCKCGNHNLTVEILPESVELICDLCKAMGIIYTDNKDILRILEQMGAITLEENEMRIINDSLKGNHRKNIITEVE
;
A
#
# COMPACT_ATOMS: atom_id res chain seq x y z
N MET A 1 18.67 24.94 -25.01
CA MET A 1 18.01 23.64 -24.79
C MET A 1 17.94 23.42 -23.28
N ILE A 2 16.77 23.57 -22.67
CA ILE A 2 16.58 23.36 -21.22
C ILE A 2 16.30 21.87 -21.06
N ILE A 3 17.22 21.14 -20.41
CA ILE A 3 17.02 19.73 -20.08
C ILE A 3 16.27 19.70 -18.75
N GLN A 4 15.13 18.99 -18.68
CA GLN A 4 14.50 18.72 -17.39
C GLN A 4 15.48 17.92 -16.52
N ALA A 5 16.05 18.58 -15.51
CA ALA A 5 17.07 17.99 -14.65
C ALA A 5 16.47 17.05 -13.58
N VAL A 6 15.14 16.95 -13.53
CA VAL A 6 14.37 16.23 -12.53
C VAL A 6 13.31 15.40 -13.23
N SER A 7 13.18 14.16 -12.80
CA SER A 7 12.13 13.20 -13.17
C SER A 7 11.50 12.67 -11.88
N THR A 8 10.33 12.07 -11.97
CA THR A 8 9.60 11.51 -10.85
C THR A 8 9.39 10.03 -11.07
N ILE A 9 9.64 9.23 -10.04
CA ILE A 9 9.31 7.81 -9.98
C ILE A 9 7.98 7.69 -9.24
N GLY A 10 6.98 7.11 -9.88
CA GLY A 10 5.70 6.77 -9.27
C GLY A 10 5.48 5.26 -9.31
N MET A 11 5.34 4.61 -8.16
CA MET A 11 5.30 3.14 -8.11
C MET A 11 4.52 2.62 -6.90
N LEU A 12 3.78 1.51 -7.07
CA LEU A 12 3.20 0.79 -5.93
C LEU A 12 4.28 -0.03 -5.22
N CYS A 13 4.30 0.03 -3.89
CA CYS A 13 5.18 -0.81 -3.11
C CYS A 13 4.70 -2.26 -3.08
N SER A 14 5.57 -3.22 -3.39
CA SER A 14 5.24 -4.65 -3.33
C SER A 14 4.95 -5.17 -1.92
N HIS A 15 5.39 -4.46 -0.89
CA HIS A 15 5.14 -4.82 0.50
C HIS A 15 3.91 -4.10 1.06
N CYS A 16 3.85 -2.77 0.90
CA CYS A 16 2.81 -1.96 1.53
C CYS A 16 1.63 -1.59 0.63
N GLY A 17 1.72 -1.84 -0.67
CA GLY A 17 0.74 -1.42 -1.68
C GLY A 17 0.52 0.09 -1.81
N LYS A 18 1.11 0.93 -0.95
CA LYS A 18 1.01 2.38 -1.07
C LYS A 18 1.72 2.86 -2.33
N LEU A 19 1.08 3.77 -3.06
CA LEU A 19 1.71 4.51 -4.15
C LEU A 19 2.79 5.43 -3.56
N GLN A 20 3.99 5.37 -4.11
CA GLN A 20 5.13 6.17 -3.71
C GLN A 20 5.54 7.07 -4.87
N LEU A 21 5.71 8.37 -4.58
CA LEU A 21 6.32 9.34 -5.48
C LEU A 21 7.71 9.69 -4.96
N LYS A 22 8.74 9.54 -5.79
CA LYS A 22 10.13 9.84 -5.46
C LYS A 22 10.77 10.70 -6.54
N THR A 23 11.48 11.74 -6.13
CA THR A 23 12.20 12.62 -7.04
C THR A 23 13.51 11.98 -7.48
N LEU A 24 13.77 12.02 -8.79
CA LEU A 24 14.97 11.50 -9.43
C LEU A 24 15.70 12.63 -10.18
N SER A 25 16.85 13.05 -9.65
CA SER A 25 17.68 14.04 -10.32
C SER A 25 18.60 13.41 -11.37
N VAL A 26 18.81 14.11 -12.49
CA VAL A 26 19.87 13.80 -13.48
C VAL A 26 21.22 13.68 -12.81
N PHE A 27 21.49 14.46 -11.75
CA PHE A 27 22.78 14.47 -11.06
C PHE A 27 23.07 13.17 -10.29
N SER A 28 22.05 12.35 -10.04
CA SER A 28 22.20 11.03 -9.40
C SER A 28 23.05 10.04 -10.21
N PHE A 29 23.40 10.40 -11.46
CA PHE A 29 24.09 9.56 -12.44
C PHE A 29 25.34 10.22 -13.01
N VAL A 30 25.92 11.20 -12.31
CA VAL A 30 27.21 11.81 -12.68
C VAL A 30 28.36 10.84 -12.37
N HIS A 31 28.16 9.92 -11.43
CA HIS A 31 29.13 8.87 -11.09
C HIS A 31 28.55 7.49 -11.41
N LEU A 32 29.40 6.58 -11.88
CA LEU A 32 29.05 5.16 -11.98
C LEU A 32 28.66 4.67 -10.57
N GLY A 33 27.50 4.03 -10.45
CA GLY A 33 26.98 3.68 -9.13
C GLY A 33 25.55 3.15 -9.15
N LYS A 34 25.08 2.79 -7.95
CA LYS A 34 23.72 2.35 -7.67
C LYS A 34 23.01 3.41 -6.85
N ASN A 35 21.78 3.76 -7.23
CA ASN A 35 20.91 4.63 -6.45
C ASN A 35 19.62 3.87 -6.11
N SER A 36 19.29 3.74 -4.83
CA SER A 36 18.14 2.94 -4.37
C SER A 36 17.08 3.83 -3.74
N PHE A 37 15.82 3.55 -4.08
CA PHE A 37 14.65 4.25 -3.59
C PHE A 37 13.88 3.34 -2.65
N ILE A 38 13.58 3.86 -1.46
CA ILE A 38 12.95 3.11 -0.38
C ILE A 38 11.55 3.68 -0.15
N CYS A 39 10.60 2.79 0.10
CA CYS A 39 9.24 3.13 0.50
C CYS A 39 9.23 3.73 1.91
N THR A 40 8.19 4.50 2.25
CA THR A 40 7.98 4.96 3.63
C THR A 40 7.81 3.80 4.64
N CYS A 41 7.47 2.59 4.18
CA CYS A 41 7.44 1.40 5.04
C CYS A 41 8.83 0.78 5.32
N GLY A 42 9.89 1.24 4.65
CA GLY A 42 11.26 0.74 4.80
C GLY A 42 11.68 -0.29 3.74
N THR A 43 10.76 -0.79 2.91
CA THR A 43 11.08 -1.78 1.87
C THR A 43 11.65 -1.12 0.60
N PRO A 44 12.65 -1.73 -0.06
CA PRO A 44 13.15 -1.25 -1.36
C PRO A 44 12.05 -1.26 -2.45
N LEU A 45 11.92 -0.12 -3.15
CA LEU A 45 11.03 0.00 -4.30
C LEU A 45 11.77 -0.33 -5.59
N LEU A 46 12.87 0.38 -5.82
CA LEU A 46 13.58 0.40 -7.09
C LEU A 46 15.04 0.81 -6.88
N THR A 47 15.93 0.20 -7.66
CA THR A 47 17.37 0.49 -7.70
C THR A 47 17.77 0.78 -9.14
N LEU A 48 18.45 1.92 -9.33
CA LEU A 48 18.98 2.36 -10.61
C LEU A 48 20.47 2.10 -10.64
N ILE A 49 20.95 1.47 -11.70
CA ILE A 49 22.35 1.07 -11.89
C ILE A 49 22.86 1.75 -13.15
N SER A 50 23.85 2.63 -13.02
CA SER A 50 24.48 3.28 -14.18
C SER A 50 25.60 2.46 -14.77
N PHE A 51 25.59 2.33 -16.09
CA PHE A 51 26.65 1.69 -16.88
C PHE A 51 27.42 2.73 -17.70
N GLU A 52 28.66 2.40 -18.07
CA GLU A 52 29.53 3.27 -18.89
C GLU A 52 28.92 3.63 -20.25
N SER A 53 28.03 2.78 -20.79
CA SER A 53 27.46 2.93 -22.14
C SER A 53 26.22 3.84 -22.25
N LYS A 54 26.05 4.83 -21.35
CA LYS A 54 24.82 5.66 -21.22
C LYS A 54 23.51 4.86 -21.00
N LYS A 55 23.64 3.57 -20.69
CA LYS A 55 22.52 2.70 -20.33
C LYS A 55 22.32 2.74 -18.84
N ILE A 56 21.07 2.57 -18.44
CA ILE A 56 20.66 2.51 -17.04
C ILE A 56 19.89 1.21 -16.84
N GLY A 57 20.37 0.39 -15.91
CA GLY A 57 19.64 -0.75 -15.38
C GLY A 57 18.67 -0.28 -14.30
N ILE A 58 17.48 -0.86 -14.30
CA ILE A 58 16.42 -0.56 -13.35
C ILE A 58 15.97 -1.90 -12.77
N GLU A 59 16.25 -2.12 -11.49
CA GLU A 59 15.73 -3.25 -10.72
C GLU A 59 14.58 -2.74 -9.85
N TYR A 60 13.45 -3.45 -9.80
CA TYR A 60 12.29 -2.99 -9.03
C TYR A 60 11.40 -4.13 -8.56
N SER A 61 10.81 -3.96 -7.37
CA SER A 61 9.99 -4.99 -6.72
C SER A 61 8.56 -5.00 -7.29
N CYS A 62 8.07 -6.15 -7.77
CA CYS A 62 6.73 -6.24 -8.36
C CYS A 62 5.66 -6.60 -7.32
N ILE A 63 4.59 -5.81 -7.26
CA ILE A 63 3.43 -6.10 -6.40
C ILE A 63 2.58 -7.27 -6.93
N TYR A 64 2.51 -7.46 -8.24
CA TYR A 64 1.58 -8.44 -8.83
C TYR A 64 2.08 -9.89 -8.76
N CYS A 65 3.38 -10.11 -8.97
CA CYS A 65 3.97 -11.47 -8.93
C CYS A 65 4.91 -11.70 -7.74
N GLY A 66 5.17 -10.67 -6.94
CA GLY A 66 6.03 -10.76 -5.75
C GLY A 66 7.52 -10.93 -6.03
N THR A 67 7.95 -10.97 -7.30
CA THR A 67 9.35 -11.11 -7.68
C THR A 67 9.93 -9.80 -8.22
N PRO A 68 11.25 -9.54 -8.08
CA PRO A 68 11.87 -8.34 -8.65
C PRO A 68 12.00 -8.47 -10.18
N HIS A 69 11.76 -7.36 -10.87
CA HIS A 69 11.96 -7.24 -12.31
C HIS A 69 13.17 -6.38 -12.63
N HIS A 70 13.74 -6.61 -13.82
CA HIS A 70 14.88 -5.86 -14.33
C HIS A 70 14.59 -5.32 -15.73
N LEU A 71 14.91 -4.04 -15.96
CA LEU A 71 14.78 -3.35 -17.23
C LEU A 71 16.07 -2.59 -17.54
N VAL A 72 16.57 -2.69 -18.77
CA VAL A 72 17.67 -1.84 -19.25
C VAL A 72 17.12 -0.81 -20.20
N THR A 73 17.36 0.46 -19.91
CA THR A 73 16.90 1.60 -20.71
C THR A 73 18.04 2.58 -20.98
N ARG A 74 17.74 3.64 -21.73
CA ARG A 74 18.67 4.75 -21.98
C ARG A 74 18.32 5.93 -21.10
N ARG A 75 19.33 6.75 -20.77
CA ARG A 75 19.16 7.93 -19.93
C ARG A 75 18.09 8.87 -20.49
N GLU A 76 18.05 9.07 -21.80
CA GLU A 76 17.14 10.02 -22.45
C GLU A 76 15.66 9.65 -22.28
N LEU A 77 15.35 8.36 -22.03
CA LEU A 77 13.97 7.90 -21.81
C LEU A 77 13.49 8.15 -20.37
N ILE A 78 14.40 8.32 -19.41
CA ILE A 78 14.04 8.57 -18.01
C ILE A 78 13.69 10.05 -17.76
N TRP A 79 14.35 10.97 -18.48
CA TRP A 79 14.05 12.41 -18.47
C TRP A 79 13.42 12.87 -19.80
N GLY A 80 12.81 11.95 -20.53
CA GLY A 80 12.03 12.27 -21.71
C GLY A 80 10.65 12.82 -21.34
N GLU A 81 9.98 13.43 -22.30
CA GLU A 81 8.58 13.90 -22.17
C GLU A 81 7.60 12.75 -21.93
N GLN A 82 7.90 11.56 -22.46
CA GLN A 82 7.06 10.37 -22.34
C GLN A 82 7.49 9.54 -21.12
N PRO A 83 6.59 9.25 -20.17
CA PRO A 83 6.92 8.43 -19.02
C PRO A 83 7.33 7.02 -19.42
N LEU A 84 8.46 6.57 -18.89
CA LEU A 84 8.91 5.19 -18.97
C LEU A 84 8.03 4.31 -18.11
N ARG A 85 7.40 3.30 -18.71
CA ARG A 85 6.59 2.30 -18.01
C ARG A 85 7.45 1.22 -17.36
N LEU A 86 7.16 0.92 -16.10
CA LEU A 86 7.65 -0.25 -15.37
C LEU A 86 6.50 -1.27 -15.30
N GLY A 87 6.70 -2.45 -15.86
CA GLY A 87 5.63 -3.44 -16.06
C GLY A 87 5.95 -4.79 -15.45
N CYS A 88 4.92 -5.52 -15.04
CA CYS A 88 5.07 -6.91 -14.65
C CYS A 88 5.19 -7.78 -15.90
N SER A 89 6.24 -8.59 -16.00
CA SER A 89 6.41 -9.53 -17.13
C SER A 89 5.36 -10.63 -17.17
N ASP A 90 4.79 -11.02 -16.01
CA ASP A 90 3.84 -12.13 -15.91
C ASP A 90 2.39 -11.70 -16.17
N LYS A 91 2.02 -10.51 -15.71
CA LYS A 91 0.64 -9.99 -15.79
C LYS A 91 0.46 -8.93 -16.86
N GLU A 92 1.55 -8.48 -17.47
CA GLU A 92 1.58 -7.37 -18.45
C GLU A 92 0.97 -6.06 -17.93
N LEU A 93 0.87 -5.88 -16.61
CA LEU A 93 0.27 -4.70 -15.98
C LEU A 93 1.33 -3.70 -15.49
N PRO A 94 1.00 -2.39 -15.48
CA PRO A 94 1.93 -1.38 -15.00
C PRO A 94 2.07 -1.45 -13.47
N VAL A 95 3.32 -1.49 -13.01
CA VAL A 95 3.71 -1.45 -11.59
C VAL A 95 4.09 -0.02 -11.18
N GLY A 96 4.62 0.76 -12.13
CA GLY A 96 5.03 2.14 -11.92
C GLY A 96 5.44 2.84 -13.21
N TYR A 97 5.80 4.11 -13.08
CA TYR A 97 6.27 4.96 -14.16
C TYR A 97 7.44 5.84 -13.69
N ILE A 98 8.29 6.23 -14.63
CA ILE A 98 9.35 7.21 -14.40
C ILE A 98 9.26 8.29 -15.48
N GLY A 99 9.15 9.57 -15.11
CA GLY A 99 9.02 10.65 -16.08
C GLY A 99 8.60 11.98 -15.46
N PRO A 100 8.06 12.92 -16.25
CA PRO A 100 7.56 14.20 -15.76
C PRO A 100 6.46 14.00 -14.70
N GLU A 101 6.54 14.74 -13.59
CA GLU A 101 5.69 14.53 -12.41
C GLU A 101 4.19 14.52 -12.73
N SER A 102 3.71 15.50 -13.50
CA SER A 102 2.30 15.60 -13.89
C SER A 102 1.79 14.36 -14.63
N ARG A 103 2.60 13.83 -15.55
CA ARG A 103 2.26 12.63 -16.33
C ARG A 103 2.36 11.35 -15.52
N VAL A 104 3.36 11.27 -14.63
CA VAL A 104 3.49 10.13 -13.72
C VAL A 104 2.29 10.06 -12.78
N MET A 105 1.84 11.19 -12.21
CA MET A 105 0.65 11.22 -11.36
C MET A 105 -0.63 10.78 -12.09
N GLU A 106 -0.82 11.25 -13.33
CA GLU A 106 -1.95 10.83 -14.19
C GLU A 106 -1.95 9.30 -14.39
N LEU A 107 -0.82 8.73 -14.84
CA LEU A 107 -0.70 7.30 -15.12
C LEU A 107 -0.75 6.42 -13.86
N CYS A 108 -0.25 6.91 -12.72
CA CYS A 108 -0.35 6.19 -11.45
C CYS A 108 -1.79 6.09 -10.94
N THR A 109 -2.68 7.00 -11.35
CA THR A 109 -4.12 6.89 -11.08
C THR A 109 -4.71 5.68 -11.83
N GLU A 110 -4.24 5.40 -13.04
CA GLU A 110 -4.65 4.23 -13.80
C GLU A 110 -4.10 2.91 -13.23
N ILE A 111 -2.88 2.91 -12.65
CA ILE A 111 -2.37 1.74 -11.92
C ILE A 111 -3.32 1.35 -10.79
N LYS A 112 -3.79 2.35 -10.04
CA LYS A 112 -4.73 2.14 -8.94
C LYS A 112 -6.02 1.48 -9.42
N LYS A 113 -6.63 2.00 -10.49
CA LYS A 113 -7.84 1.41 -11.10
C LYS A 113 -7.63 -0.04 -11.55
N ASN A 114 -6.51 -0.34 -12.19
CA ASN A 114 -6.20 -1.70 -12.63
C ASN A 114 -6.00 -2.67 -11.45
N PHE A 115 -5.40 -2.21 -10.36
CA PHE A 115 -5.23 -3.01 -9.15
C PHE A 115 -6.58 -3.36 -8.52
N VAL A 116 -7.49 -2.38 -8.44
CA VAL A 116 -8.86 -2.58 -7.95
C VAL A 116 -9.62 -3.57 -8.85
N ARG A 117 -9.52 -3.42 -10.18
CA ARG A 117 -10.16 -4.36 -11.13
C ARG A 117 -9.69 -5.80 -10.92
N LEU A 118 -8.39 -6.01 -10.74
CA LEU A 118 -7.85 -7.35 -10.48
C LEU A 118 -8.36 -7.93 -9.15
N ALA A 119 -8.50 -7.09 -8.12
CA ALA A 119 -9.03 -7.54 -6.86
C ALA A 119 -10.53 -7.87 -6.94
N SER A 120 -11.31 -7.07 -7.67
CA SER A 120 -12.72 -7.35 -7.96
C SER A 120 -12.94 -8.53 -8.90
N GLU A 121 -11.91 -9.00 -9.62
CA GLU A 121 -12.00 -10.27 -10.36
C GLU A 121 -11.80 -11.48 -9.42
N LEU A 122 -11.21 -11.26 -8.24
CA LEU A 122 -11.01 -12.28 -7.20
C LEU A 122 -12.17 -12.35 -6.21
N THR A 123 -12.96 -11.28 -6.07
CA THR A 123 -14.19 -11.20 -5.27
C THR A 123 -15.39 -11.11 -6.20
N SER A 124 -16.39 -11.98 -6.08
CA SER A 124 -17.49 -12.16 -7.05
C SER A 124 -18.45 -10.96 -7.28
N ASP A 125 -18.08 -9.74 -6.88
CA ASP A 125 -18.92 -8.55 -6.95
C ASP A 125 -18.35 -7.55 -7.98
N GLN A 126 -19.04 -7.45 -9.11
CA GLN A 126 -18.65 -6.64 -10.29
C GLN A 126 -19.35 -5.27 -10.37
N GLU A 127 -20.06 -4.85 -9.33
CA GLU A 127 -20.85 -3.62 -9.38
C GLU A 127 -20.09 -2.49 -8.65
N ASP A 128 -19.80 -1.42 -9.39
CA ASP A 128 -19.31 -0.10 -8.94
C ASP A 128 -17.80 0.18 -8.84
N LEU A 129 -17.09 -0.04 -9.96
CA LEU A 129 -15.65 0.21 -10.12
C LEU A 129 -15.17 1.66 -9.90
N ASP A 130 -16.06 2.67 -10.04
CA ASP A 130 -15.69 4.11 -9.88
C ASP A 130 -15.81 4.61 -8.42
N VAL A 131 -16.64 3.96 -7.60
CA VAL A 131 -16.79 4.27 -6.15
C VAL A 131 -15.83 3.44 -5.31
N MET A 132 -15.48 2.23 -5.78
CA MET A 132 -14.62 1.26 -5.10
C MET A 132 -13.12 1.63 -5.05
N THR A 133 -12.66 2.67 -5.75
CA THR A 133 -11.21 2.90 -5.83
C THR A 133 -10.62 3.34 -4.49
N ASP A 134 -11.23 4.32 -3.82
CA ASP A 134 -10.65 4.86 -2.59
C ASP A 134 -10.82 3.92 -1.40
N ASP A 135 -11.99 3.29 -1.24
CA ASP A 135 -12.29 2.41 -0.11
C ASP A 135 -11.50 1.10 -0.19
N PHE A 136 -11.29 0.56 -1.40
CA PHE A 136 -10.46 -0.64 -1.58
C PHE A 136 -9.00 -0.40 -1.17
N PHE A 137 -8.42 0.77 -1.46
CA PHE A 137 -7.07 1.09 -0.97
C PHE A 137 -7.04 1.27 0.55
N VAL A 138 -8.13 1.73 1.16
CA VAL A 138 -8.23 1.80 2.62
C VAL A 138 -8.28 0.41 3.22
N VAL A 139 -9.13 -0.50 2.71
CA VAL A 139 -9.20 -1.91 3.13
C VAL A 139 -7.84 -2.58 2.99
N TYR A 140 -7.20 -2.47 1.82
CA TYR A 140 -5.87 -3.01 1.59
C TYR A 140 -4.84 -2.43 2.57
N GLY A 141 -4.85 -1.11 2.79
CA GLY A 141 -3.97 -0.44 3.74
C GLY A 141 -4.19 -0.90 5.18
N VAL A 142 -5.43 -1.19 5.58
CA VAL A 142 -5.77 -1.77 6.89
C VAL A 142 -5.17 -3.17 7.00
N ILE A 143 -5.36 -4.04 6.01
CA ILE A 143 -4.80 -5.40 6.00
C ILE A 143 -3.27 -5.36 6.14
N GLU A 144 -2.60 -4.44 5.47
CA GLU A 144 -1.14 -4.28 5.58
C GLU A 144 -0.69 -3.85 6.97
N ILE A 145 -1.41 -2.92 7.60
CA ILE A 145 -1.14 -2.51 8.99
C ILE A 145 -1.33 -3.70 9.93
N LEU A 146 -2.44 -4.45 9.77
CA LEU A 146 -2.71 -5.65 10.57
C LEU A 146 -1.61 -6.70 10.41
N GLY A 147 -1.15 -6.97 9.19
CA GLY A 147 -0.04 -7.90 8.94
C GLY A 147 1.23 -7.51 9.70
N ARG A 148 1.62 -6.23 9.67
CA ARG A 148 2.77 -5.73 10.44
C ARG A 148 2.56 -5.82 11.95
N LEU A 149 1.33 -5.65 12.45
CA LEU A 149 1.02 -5.84 13.86
C LEU A 149 1.14 -7.30 14.29
N VAL A 150 0.73 -8.25 13.45
CA VAL A 150 0.92 -9.70 13.70
C VAL A 150 2.41 -10.03 13.79
N GLU A 151 3.21 -9.62 12.80
CA GLU A 151 4.67 -9.86 12.77
C GLU A 151 5.38 -9.32 14.03
N ARG A 152 4.92 -8.16 14.51
CA ARG A 152 5.49 -7.49 15.69
C ARG A 152 4.90 -7.98 17.02
N LYS A 153 3.99 -8.97 17.00
CA LYS A 153 3.25 -9.45 18.18
C LYS A 153 2.50 -8.32 18.91
N LYS A 154 1.91 -7.41 18.13
CA LYS A 154 1.14 -6.24 18.57
C LYS A 154 -0.36 -6.37 18.25
N LEU A 155 -0.80 -7.54 17.78
CA LEU A 155 -2.20 -7.90 17.59
C LEU A 155 -2.56 -9.07 18.53
N GLY A 156 -3.66 -8.96 19.27
CA GLY A 156 -4.11 -10.05 20.14
C GLY A 156 -5.37 -9.72 20.94
N CYS A 157 -5.72 -10.60 21.88
CA CYS A 157 -6.86 -10.47 22.78
C CYS A 157 -6.43 -10.71 24.23
N LYS A 158 -7.08 -10.05 25.19
CA LYS A 158 -6.79 -10.21 26.62
C LYS A 158 -7.06 -11.60 27.19
N CYS A 159 -7.85 -12.43 26.51
CA CYS A 159 -8.00 -13.85 26.86
C CYS A 159 -6.72 -14.69 26.65
N GLY A 160 -5.67 -14.09 26.07
CA GLY A 160 -4.39 -14.74 25.78
C GLY A 160 -4.28 -15.28 24.35
N ASN A 161 -5.32 -15.16 23.53
CA ASN A 161 -5.23 -15.47 22.11
C ASN A 161 -4.49 -14.36 21.35
N HIS A 162 -3.42 -14.72 20.64
CA HIS A 162 -2.66 -13.81 19.78
C HIS A 162 -2.93 -14.05 18.28
N ASN A 163 -3.72 -15.07 17.96
CA ASN A 163 -4.09 -15.40 16.59
C ASN A 163 -5.58 -15.09 16.38
N LEU A 164 -5.85 -13.89 15.90
CA LEU A 164 -7.21 -13.45 15.60
C LEU A 164 -7.55 -13.78 14.15
N THR A 165 -8.77 -14.22 13.92
CA THR A 165 -9.33 -14.40 12.58
C THR A 165 -9.66 -13.02 12.00
N VAL A 166 -9.37 -12.82 10.72
CA VAL A 166 -9.62 -11.55 10.02
C VAL A 166 -10.65 -11.80 8.93
N GLU A 167 -11.80 -11.13 9.03
CA GLU A 167 -12.82 -11.11 8.00
C GLU A 167 -12.81 -9.75 7.28
N ILE A 168 -12.87 -9.79 5.94
CA ILE A 168 -12.77 -8.61 5.09
C ILE A 168 -14.14 -8.39 4.47
N LEU A 169 -14.74 -7.25 4.76
CA LEU A 169 -16.02 -6.80 4.23
C LEU A 169 -15.79 -5.54 3.37
N PRO A 170 -16.74 -5.17 2.48
CA PRO A 170 -16.58 -4.00 1.61
C PRO A 170 -16.35 -2.69 2.38
N GLU A 171 -16.99 -2.53 3.54
CA GLU A 171 -16.95 -1.29 4.34
C GLU A 171 -16.22 -1.44 5.68
N SER A 172 -15.70 -2.64 5.99
CA SER A 172 -15.04 -2.91 7.26
C SER A 172 -14.09 -4.11 7.23
N VAL A 173 -13.18 -4.16 8.20
CA VAL A 173 -12.38 -5.34 8.52
C VAL A 173 -12.68 -5.74 9.95
N GLU A 174 -13.03 -7.01 10.15
CA GLU A 174 -13.40 -7.57 11.46
C GLU A 174 -12.31 -8.49 11.98
N LEU A 175 -11.97 -8.32 13.26
CA LEU A 175 -11.01 -9.12 14.00
C LEU A 175 -11.76 -9.98 15.01
N ILE A 176 -11.69 -11.30 14.90
CA ILE A 176 -12.46 -12.22 15.73
C ILE A 176 -11.50 -13.08 16.55
N CYS A 177 -11.73 -13.13 17.86
CA CYS A 177 -11.06 -14.06 18.74
C CYS A 177 -11.84 -15.37 18.82
N ASP A 178 -11.30 -16.45 18.28
CA ASP A 178 -12.01 -17.74 18.29
C ASP A 178 -12.19 -18.36 19.67
N LEU A 179 -11.35 -17.98 20.65
CA LEU A 179 -11.39 -18.51 22.02
C LEU A 179 -12.50 -17.88 22.88
N CYS A 180 -12.60 -16.55 22.89
CA CYS A 180 -13.55 -15.83 23.75
C CYS A 180 -14.59 -15.02 22.96
N LYS A 181 -14.64 -15.18 21.63
CA LYS A 181 -15.59 -14.49 20.75
C LYS A 181 -15.55 -12.97 20.81
N ALA A 182 -14.49 -12.40 21.39
CA ALA A 182 -14.23 -10.97 21.30
C ALA A 182 -14.10 -10.54 19.83
N MET A 183 -14.60 -9.35 19.52
CA MET A 183 -14.63 -8.83 18.16
C MET A 183 -14.16 -7.38 18.09
N GLY A 184 -13.34 -7.06 17.09
CA GLY A 184 -12.91 -5.72 16.77
C GLY A 184 -13.33 -5.33 15.36
N ILE A 185 -14.07 -4.23 15.21
CA ILE A 185 -14.51 -3.75 13.90
C ILE A 185 -13.69 -2.51 13.51
N ILE A 186 -13.13 -2.53 12.30
CA ILE A 186 -12.41 -1.42 11.68
C ILE A 186 -13.18 -0.99 10.43
N TYR A 187 -13.91 0.12 10.48
CA TYR A 187 -14.56 0.68 9.29
C TYR A 187 -13.54 1.29 8.34
N THR A 188 -13.74 1.10 7.04
CA THR A 188 -12.83 1.52 5.97
C THR A 188 -13.41 2.63 5.09
N ASP A 189 -14.54 3.21 5.50
CA ASP A 189 -15.23 4.35 4.90
C ASP A 189 -14.46 5.68 5.02
N ASN A 190 -13.42 5.73 5.86
CA ASN A 190 -12.60 6.92 6.05
C ASN A 190 -11.09 6.61 6.05
N LYS A 191 -10.37 7.22 5.10
CA LYS A 191 -8.90 7.15 4.96
C LYS A 191 -8.09 7.52 6.20
N ASP A 192 -8.64 8.33 7.12
CA ASP A 192 -8.01 8.65 8.40
C ASP A 192 -7.73 7.41 9.25
N ILE A 193 -8.47 6.31 9.03
CA ILE A 193 -8.28 5.06 9.77
C ILE A 193 -6.85 4.54 9.67
N LEU A 194 -6.20 4.68 8.50
CA LEU A 194 -4.82 4.24 8.31
C LEU A 194 -3.87 4.99 9.26
N ARG A 195 -4.08 6.29 9.45
CA ARG A 195 -3.28 7.10 10.38
C ARG A 195 -3.56 6.71 11.82
N ILE A 196 -4.83 6.45 12.16
CA ILE A 196 -5.24 6.07 13.52
C ILE A 196 -4.58 4.73 13.90
N LEU A 197 -4.65 3.72 13.04
CA LEU A 197 -4.04 2.42 13.30
C LEU A 197 -2.51 2.48 13.40
N GLU A 198 -1.85 3.26 12.53
CA GLU A 198 -0.40 3.48 12.61
C GLU A 198 0.02 4.17 13.93
N GLN A 199 -0.78 5.12 14.42
CA GLN A 199 -0.53 5.81 15.69
C GLN A 199 -0.81 4.92 16.91
N MET A 200 -1.85 4.08 16.85
CA MET A 200 -2.15 3.12 17.92
C MET A 200 -1.00 2.13 18.13
N GLY A 201 -0.40 1.63 17.04
CA GLY A 201 0.78 0.76 17.08
C GLY A 201 0.58 -0.63 17.72
N ALA A 202 -0.59 -0.90 18.31
CA ALA A 202 -1.04 -2.18 18.81
C ALA A 202 -2.57 -2.22 18.89
N ILE A 203 -3.14 -3.41 18.67
CA ILE A 203 -4.57 -3.66 18.82
C ILE A 203 -4.74 -4.84 19.79
N THR A 204 -5.53 -4.62 20.84
CA THR A 204 -5.86 -5.66 21.81
C THR A 204 -7.37 -5.67 22.04
N LEU A 205 -8.00 -6.81 21.76
CA LEU A 205 -9.42 -7.02 22.02
C LEU A 205 -9.68 -7.29 23.51
N GLU A 206 -10.77 -6.74 24.04
CA GLU A 206 -11.29 -7.04 25.36
C GLU A 206 -12.08 -8.36 25.31
N GLU A 207 -11.99 -9.17 26.37
CA GLU A 207 -12.57 -10.52 26.37
C GLU A 207 -14.11 -10.48 26.32
N ASN A 208 -14.72 -11.29 25.44
CA ASN A 208 -16.18 -11.36 25.23
C ASN A 208 -16.84 -10.02 24.84
N GLU A 209 -16.07 -9.03 24.37
CA GLU A 209 -16.60 -7.72 23.97
C GLU A 209 -16.48 -7.46 22.47
N MET A 210 -17.42 -6.70 21.92
CA MET A 210 -17.33 -6.10 20.59
C MET A 210 -16.85 -4.66 20.73
N ARG A 211 -15.83 -4.28 19.96
CA ARG A 211 -15.25 -2.93 19.98
C ARG A 211 -15.06 -2.37 18.58
N ILE A 212 -15.47 -1.12 18.38
CA ILE A 212 -15.11 -0.33 17.19
C ILE A 212 -13.74 0.31 17.42
N ILE A 213 -12.83 0.13 16.47
CA ILE A 213 -11.42 0.53 16.57
C ILE A 213 -11.16 1.91 15.96
N ASN A 214 -12.10 2.45 15.19
CA ASN A 214 -11.97 3.69 14.41
C ASN A 214 -11.70 4.97 15.20
N ASP A 215 -11.95 4.98 16.50
CA ASP A 215 -11.89 6.19 17.31
C ASP A 215 -10.92 5.97 18.49
N SER A 216 -9.67 6.39 18.34
CA SER A 216 -8.70 6.35 19.44
C SER A 216 -7.86 7.62 19.56
N LEU A 217 -8.51 8.77 19.35
CA LEU A 217 -8.04 10.06 19.88
C LEU A 217 -8.94 10.66 20.97
N LYS A 218 -9.86 9.90 21.54
CA LYS A 218 -10.56 10.29 22.77
C LYS A 218 -10.33 9.27 23.87
N GLY A 219 -9.37 9.58 24.73
CA GLY A 219 -9.40 9.07 26.08
C GLY A 219 -10.73 9.43 26.75
N ASN A 220 -11.26 8.46 27.49
CA ASN A 220 -12.31 8.56 28.51
C ASN A 220 -13.71 9.09 28.13
N HIS A 221 -14.68 8.25 28.52
CA HIS A 221 -16.12 8.48 28.68
C HIS A 221 -17.02 8.43 27.43
N ARG A 222 -17.69 7.28 27.27
CA ARG A 222 -19.16 7.12 27.28
C ARG A 222 -19.48 5.61 27.32
N LYS A 223 -19.77 5.07 28.50
CA LYS A 223 -21.11 4.75 29.04
C LYS A 223 -21.85 3.69 28.20
N ASN A 224 -21.97 2.52 28.83
CA ASN A 224 -22.92 1.42 28.61
C ASN A 224 -24.14 1.77 27.77
N ILE A 225 -24.39 0.97 26.74
CA ILE A 225 -25.75 0.57 26.40
C ILE A 225 -25.75 -0.95 26.41
N ILE A 226 -26.22 -1.46 27.54
CA ILE A 226 -26.77 -2.80 27.68
C ILE A 226 -28.03 -2.79 26.80
N THR A 227 -28.14 -3.73 25.87
CA THR A 227 -29.44 -4.13 25.35
C THR A 227 -29.60 -5.60 25.68
N GLU A 228 -30.14 -5.83 26.88
CA GLU A 228 -30.89 -7.05 27.19
C GLU A 228 -32.05 -7.11 26.19
N VAL A 229 -32.23 -8.27 25.57
CA VAL A 229 -33.45 -8.60 24.83
C VAL A 229 -34.11 -9.74 25.60
N GLU A 230 -35.12 -9.37 26.39
CA GLU A 230 -36.34 -10.18 26.54
C GLU A 230 -37.38 -9.67 25.56
#